data_AF-A0A2K9ELG0-F1
#
_entry.id   AF-A0A2K9ELG0-F1
#
_cell.length_a   1.000
_cell.length_b   1.000
_cell.length_c   1.000
_cell.angle_alpha   90.00
_cell.angle_beta   90.00
_cell.angle_gamma   90.00
#
_symmetry.space_group_name_H-M   'P 1'
#
loop_
_entity.id
_entity.type
_entity.pdbx_description
1 polymer ?
#
loop_
_entity_poly.entity_id
_entity_poly.type
_entity_poly.pdbx_seq_one_letter_code
_entity_poly.pdbx_strand_id
1 'polypeptide(L)'
;MKNIKIYTDGSFKKSKAGISFLIINPGKNKILGYTNLKCKKNIQAELQAIIHALQYLLNIDMSLENKKIEVVTDEISIVECRFSF
;
A
#
# COMPACT_ATOMS: atom_id res chain seq x y z
N MET A 1 18.97 -10.23 -0.61
CA MET A 1 17.93 -9.70 -1.51
C MET A 1 17.36 -8.43 -0.90
N LYS A 2 17.27 -7.32 -1.64
CA LYS A 2 16.59 -6.11 -1.13
C LYS A 2 15.10 -6.25 -1.49
N ASN A 3 14.23 -6.25 -0.49
CA ASN A 3 12.78 -6.38 -0.67
C ASN A 3 12.16 -5.04 -1.13
N ILE A 4 11.04 -5.10 -1.84
CA ILE A 4 10.19 -3.93 -2.04
C ILE A 4 9.45 -3.68 -0.74
N LYS A 5 9.52 -2.46 -0.21
CA LYS A 5 8.76 -2.05 0.97
C LYS A 5 7.65 -1.09 0.57
N ILE A 6 6.45 -1.32 1.09
CA ILE A 6 5.28 -0.48 0.89
C ILE A 6 4.81 -0.02 2.26
N TYR A 7 4.86 1.27 2.53
CA TYR A 7 4.26 1.85 3.73
C TYR A 7 2.87 2.38 3.37
N THR A 8 1.87 2.10 4.18
CA THR A 8 0.49 2.49 3.92
C THR A 8 -0.14 3.14 5.14
N ASP A 9 -1.05 4.07 4.90
CA ASP A 9 -1.91 4.69 5.92
C ASP A 9 -3.22 5.11 5.26
N GLY A 10 -4.33 4.87 5.95
CA GLY A 10 -5.66 5.21 5.49
C GLY A 10 -6.55 5.69 6.63
N SER A 11 -7.01 6.94 6.54
CA SER A 11 -7.89 7.51 7.56
C SER A 11 -9.29 7.80 7.03
N PHE A 12 -10.30 7.58 7.86
CA PHE A 12 -11.69 7.94 7.61
C PHE A 12 -12.19 8.94 8.66
N LYS A 13 -12.69 10.10 8.20
CA LYS A 13 -13.26 11.13 9.06
C LYS A 13 -14.45 11.80 8.38
N LYS A 14 -15.58 11.92 9.11
CA LYS A 14 -16.78 12.65 8.68
C LYS A 14 -17.16 12.37 7.21
N SER A 15 -17.38 11.10 6.86
CA SER A 15 -17.80 10.63 5.52
C SER A 15 -16.79 10.78 4.38
N LYS A 16 -15.53 11.14 4.67
CA LYS A 16 -14.43 11.16 3.71
C LYS A 16 -13.32 10.24 4.17
N ALA A 17 -12.65 9.59 3.22
CA ALA A 17 -11.41 8.91 3.50
C ALA A 17 -10.28 9.42 2.62
N GLY A 18 -9.11 9.53 3.23
CA GLY A 18 -7.84 9.74 2.56
C GLY A 18 -7.01 8.47 2.70
N ILE A 19 -6.32 8.12 1.63
CA ILE A 19 -5.32 7.04 1.64
C ILE A 19 -3.99 7.57 1.13
N SER A 20 -2.92 6.99 1.63
CA SER A 20 -1.58 7.26 1.14
C SER A 20 -0.72 6.01 1.16
N PHE A 21 0.27 5.96 0.28
CA PHE A 21 1.26 4.90 0.26
C PHE A 21 2.62 5.39 -0.23
N LEU A 22 3.68 4.79 0.31
CA LEU A 22 5.07 5.01 -0.11
C LEU A 22 5.69 3.67 -0.52
N ILE A 23 6.06 3.56 -1.80
CA ILE A 23 6.77 2.40 -2.34
C ILE A 23 8.27 2.71 -2.39
N ILE A 24 9.05 1.86 -1.76
CA ILE A 24 10.51 1.83 -1.86
C ILE A 24 10.91 0.57 -2.62
N ASN A 25 11.22 0.75 -3.91
CA ASN A 25 11.71 -0.31 -4.78
C ASN A 25 13.24 -0.16 -4.94
N PRO A 26 14.06 -1.13 -4.48
CA PRO A 26 15.51 -1.04 -4.56
C PRO A 26 16.01 -0.82 -5.99
N GLY A 27 16.85 0.21 -6.18
CA GLY A 27 17.38 0.57 -7.50
C GLY A 27 16.43 1.40 -8.35
N LYS A 28 15.24 1.76 -7.85
CA LYS A 28 14.32 2.72 -8.47
C LYS A 28 14.07 3.91 -7.53
N ASN A 29 13.44 4.94 -8.08
CA ASN A 29 12.98 6.09 -7.29
C ASN A 29 11.90 5.67 -6.30
N LYS A 30 11.83 6.38 -5.16
CA LYS A 30 10.71 6.26 -4.23
C LYS A 30 9.45 6.82 -4.88
N ILE A 31 8.32 6.19 -4.61
CA ILE A 31 7.03 6.59 -5.18
C ILE A 31 6.09 6.88 -4.02
N LEU A 32 5.58 8.11 -3.97
CA LEU A 32 4.55 8.54 -3.02
C LEU A 32 3.24 8.72 -3.78
N GLY A 33 2.20 8.01 -3.35
CA GLY A 33 0.84 8.15 -3.86
C GLY A 33 -0.13 8.52 -2.75
N TYR A 34 -1.12 9.33 -3.06
CA TYR A 34 -2.23 9.63 -2.16
C TYR A 34 -3.48 9.99 -2.95
N THR A 35 -4.64 9.69 -2.39
CA THR A 35 -5.92 10.08 -2.99
C THR A 35 -7.02 10.10 -1.93
N ASN A 36 -8.16 10.68 -2.30
CA ASN A 36 -9.38 10.62 -1.50
C ASN A 36 -10.33 9.60 -2.12
N LEU A 37 -11.05 8.86 -1.28
CA LEU A 37 -12.04 7.89 -1.72
C LEU A 37 -13.26 7.86 -0.80
N LYS A 38 -14.30 7.15 -1.26
CA LYS A 38 -15.51 6.90 -0.47
C LYS A 38 -15.35 5.55 0.23
N CYS A 39 -15.31 5.57 1.55
CA CYS A 39 -15.49 4.38 2.38
C CYS A 39 -16.37 4.71 3.60
N LYS A 40 -16.72 3.70 4.39
CA LYS A 40 -17.62 3.82 5.55
C LYS A 40 -16.91 3.67 6.90
N LYS A 41 -15.68 3.14 6.92
CA LYS A 41 -14.93 2.81 8.14
C LYS A 41 -13.43 3.03 7.93
N ASN A 42 -12.70 3.30 9.02
CA ASN A 42 -11.24 3.50 8.98
C ASN A 42 -10.52 2.30 8.36
N ILE A 43 -10.83 1.09 8.83
CA ILE A 43 -10.24 -0.14 8.31
C ILE A 43 -10.42 -0.33 6.79
N GLN A 44 -11.49 0.23 6.21
CA GLN A 44 -11.66 0.20 4.77
C GLN A 44 -10.71 1.17 4.06
N ALA A 45 -10.44 2.34 4.64
CA ALA A 45 -9.43 3.26 4.11
C ALA A 45 -8.04 2.59 4.15
N GLU A 46 -7.68 1.97 5.27
CA GLU A 46 -6.41 1.24 5.43
C GLU A 46 -6.23 0.15 4.37
N LEU A 47 -7.23 -0.74 4.21
CA LEU A 47 -7.20 -1.78 3.18
C LEU A 47 -7.14 -1.20 1.76
N GLN A 48 -7.83 -0.09 1.51
CA GLN A 48 -7.77 0.57 0.21
C GLN A 48 -6.40 1.18 -0.07
N ALA A 49 -5.68 1.68 0.94
CA ALA A 49 -4.30 2.15 0.78
C ALA A 49 -3.38 1.02 0.29
N ILE A 50 -3.50 -0.17 0.88
CA ILE A 50 -2.75 -1.38 0.48
C ILE A 50 -3.09 -1.79 -0.95
N ILE A 51 -4.40 -1.89 -1.28
CA ILE A 51 -4.85 -2.29 -2.62
C ILE A 51 -4.31 -1.33 -3.69
N HIS A 52 -4.43 -0.02 -3.47
CA HIS A 52 -3.95 0.98 -4.43
C HIS A 52 -2.44 0.91 -4.60
N ALA A 53 -1.68 0.70 -3.53
CA ALA A 53 -0.24 0.57 -3.61
C ALA A 53 0.19 -0.66 -4.44
N LEU A 54 -0.47 -1.80 -4.24
CA LEU A 54 -0.20 -3.03 -4.99
C LEU A 54 -0.62 -2.89 -6.47
N GLN A 55 -1.77 -2.29 -6.75
CA GLN A 55 -2.22 -1.99 -8.11
C GLN A 55 -1.26 -1.05 -8.82
N TYR A 56 -0.81 0.00 -8.13
CA TYR A 56 0.18 0.92 -8.67
C TYR A 56 1.49 0.18 -9.00
N LEU A 57 1.95 -0.68 -8.08
CA LEU A 57 3.15 -1.48 -8.27
C LEU A 57 3.04 -2.42 -9.48
N LEU A 58 1.90 -3.09 -9.67
CA LEU A 58 1.61 -3.92 -10.85
C LEU A 58 1.60 -3.10 -12.15
N ASN A 59 1.08 -1.88 -12.12
CA ASN A 59 1.01 -1.02 -13.30
C ASN A 59 2.40 -0.51 -13.74
N ILE A 60 3.31 -0.26 -12.81
CA ILE A 60 4.66 0.25 -13.12
C ILE A 60 5.70 -0.85 -13.35
N ASP A 61 5.44 -2.05 -12.87
CA ASP A 61 6.34 -3.19 -12.96
C ASP A 61 5.56 -4.35 -13.62
N MET A 62 5.83 -4.57 -14.91
CA MET A 62 5.10 -5.57 -15.73
C MET A 62 5.19 -7.01 -15.19
N SER A 63 6.09 -7.29 -14.24
CA SER A 63 6.11 -8.55 -13.49
C SER A 63 6.60 -8.34 -12.05
N LEU A 64 5.93 -9.02 -11.12
CA LEU A 64 6.32 -9.13 -9.71
C LEU A 64 6.93 -10.50 -9.36
N GLU A 65 7.11 -11.39 -10.33
CA GLU A 65 7.68 -12.72 -10.11
C GLU A 65 9.04 -12.64 -9.39
N ASN A 66 9.21 -13.51 -8.39
CA ASN A 66 10.40 -13.61 -7.55
C ASN A 66 10.73 -12.35 -6.74
N LYS A 67 9.78 -11.40 -6.64
CA LYS A 67 9.93 -10.21 -5.79
C LYS A 67 9.25 -10.44 -4.45
N LYS A 68 9.98 -10.17 -3.38
CA LYS A 68 9.44 -10.13 -2.02
C LYS A 68 8.91 -8.73 -1.74
N ILE A 69 7.62 -8.64 -1.41
CA ILE A 69 6.95 -7.39 -1.04
C ILE A 69 6.60 -7.43 0.43
N GLU A 70 7.02 -6.38 1.15
CA GLU A 70 6.75 -6.16 2.57
C GLU A 70 5.83 -4.95 2.69
N VAL A 71 4.59 -5.18 3.13
CA VAL A 71 3.64 -4.12 3.45
C VAL A 71 3.76 -3.76 4.93
N VAL A 72 3.97 -2.49 5.23
CA VAL A 72 4.15 -1.94 6.58
C VAL A 72 2.99 -0.98 6.85
N THR A 73 2.24 -1.25 7.90
CA THR A 73 1.06 -0.49 8.34
C THR A 73 1.09 -0.42 9.87
N ASP A 74 0.58 0.67 10.44
CA ASP A 74 0.43 0.85 11.89
C ASP A 74 -0.94 0.37 12.41
N GLU A 75 -1.92 0.17 11.52
CA GLU A 75 -3.19 -0.49 11.82
C GLU A 75 -3.00 -1.94 12.28
N ILE A 76 -3.05 -2.15 13.59
CA ILE A 76 -2.76 -3.44 14.26
C ILE A 76 -3.73 -4.57 13.84
N SER A 77 -4.94 -4.23 13.41
CA SER A 77 -5.91 -5.22 12.94
C SER A 77 -5.54 -5.81 11.57
N ILE A 78 -4.65 -5.15 10.82
CA ILE A 78 -4.04 -5.67 9.59
C ILE A 78 -2.69 -6.29 9.97
N VAL A 79 -2.74 -7.53 10.46
CA VAL A 79 -1.54 -8.26 10.88
C VAL A 79 -0.77 -8.73 9.63
N GLU A 80 0.46 -8.24 9.50
CA GLU A 80 1.56 -8.69 8.60
C GLU A 80 1.12 -9.50 7.36
N CYS A 81 0.90 -8.81 6.23
CA CYS A 81 0.65 -9.48 4.95
C CYS A 81 1.96 -9.64 4.15
N ARG A 82 2.45 -10.87 4.01
CA ARG A 82 3.56 -11.20 3.10
C ARG A 82 3.02 -11.77 1.80
N PHE A 83 3.32 -11.10 0.70
CA PHE A 83 3.02 -11.60 -0.64
C PHE A 83 4.31 -12.11 -1.29
N SER A 84 4.26 -13.35 -1.78
CA SER A 84 5.28 -13.95 -2.64
C SER A 84 4.64 -14.19 -4.00
N PHE A 85 5.15 -13.52 -5.03
CA PHE A 85 4.70 -13.67 -6.42
C PHE A 85 5.76 -14.43 -7.22
#